data_AF-A0A9P7FVA4-F1
#
_entry.id   AF-A0A9P7FVA4-F1
#
_cell.length_a   1.000
_cell.length_b   1.000
_cell.length_c   1.000
_cell.angle_alpha   90.00
_cell.angle_beta   90.00
_cell.angle_gamma   90.00
#
_symmetry.space_group_name_H-M   'P 1'
#
loop_
_entity.id
_entity.type
_entity.pdbx_description
1 polymer ?
#
loop_
_entity_poly.entity_id
_entity_poly.type
_entity_poly.pdbx_seq_one_letter_code
_entity_poly.pdbx_strand_id
1 'polypeptide(L)'
;MDAPPTYTSTTSPGTQAFSYSGPPGYPTHDPPPSYAFPQTFNIGKNRTNAPLVSSAQVKGHLALLHAFAKLRAEIDTLDDNTQRLLPFIPTDKDRRWAWFVGLAVDRFSVWCDSLRPGDSLSTADDFLPPLDVLMVWHAYMLNPGWYAEDCIRIPILRFLAQVTPIFSSSLSSNLESILAGEPSSARLNSWQTRTGKAFQPLEDAQRHQLRDVRCPKCCYPLTVPYMNAEGTGYLQQDFQTQCMRSSCKNVPKITKFVLGARKIAEDLARSETDQVWFALAGSIRTPQNSADLERGKVIKQRVLQQIRLKKPESTEASQDWTVSIMEKNLYKIRHIRDAMAARMPAEGGTLYAQSPISHRA
;
A
#
# COMPACT_ATOMS: atom_id res chain seq x y z
N MET A 1 31.19 -15.47 20.06
CA MET A 1 30.40 -14.52 19.25
C MET A 1 31.25 -14.29 18.02
N ASP A 2 31.05 -15.10 17.00
CA ASP A 2 31.99 -15.14 15.88
C ASP A 2 31.54 -14.17 14.79
N ALA A 3 32.45 -13.28 14.42
CA ALA A 3 32.26 -12.28 13.39
C ALA A 3 32.07 -12.94 12.01
N PRO A 4 31.30 -12.32 11.10
CA PRO A 4 31.15 -12.85 9.75
C PRO A 4 32.47 -12.71 8.97
N PRO A 5 32.74 -13.62 8.00
CA PRO A 5 33.98 -13.60 7.25
C PRO A 5 34.04 -12.40 6.29
N THR A 6 35.24 -11.84 6.17
CA THR A 6 35.58 -10.74 5.26
C THR A 6 35.66 -11.25 3.82
N TYR A 7 34.92 -10.63 2.90
CA TYR A 7 35.06 -10.91 1.47
C TYR A 7 36.06 -9.93 0.85
N THR A 8 37.22 -10.45 0.44
CA THR A 8 38.14 -9.72 -0.44
C THR A 8 37.68 -9.86 -1.89
N SER A 9 37.42 -8.73 -2.54
CA SER A 9 37.20 -8.65 -3.98
C SER A 9 38.48 -9.05 -4.71
N THR A 10 38.48 -10.17 -5.43
CA THR A 10 39.56 -10.48 -6.36
C THR A 10 38.98 -10.65 -7.75
N THR A 11 39.43 -9.75 -8.60
CA THR A 11 39.35 -9.61 -10.04
C THR A 11 39.36 -10.95 -10.77
N SER A 12 38.52 -11.10 -11.80
CA SER A 12 38.53 -12.24 -12.72
C SER A 12 39.92 -12.50 -13.31
N PRO A 13 40.36 -13.76 -13.38
CA PRO A 13 40.92 -14.20 -14.65
C PRO A 13 40.56 -15.65 -15.01
N GLY A 14 40.43 -15.88 -16.32
CA GLY A 14 40.98 -17.03 -17.05
C GLY A 14 40.78 -18.44 -16.49
N THR A 15 40.07 -19.24 -17.27
CA THR A 15 39.98 -20.71 -17.24
C THR A 15 41.28 -21.40 -16.78
N GLN A 16 41.36 -21.79 -15.51
CA GLN A 16 42.24 -22.86 -15.04
C GLN A 16 41.50 -23.70 -14.00
N ALA A 17 41.39 -25.00 -14.26
CA ALA A 17 40.79 -25.96 -13.37
C ALA A 17 41.71 -26.17 -12.16
N PHE A 18 41.29 -25.73 -10.98
CA PHE A 18 41.95 -26.08 -9.73
C PHE A 18 41.42 -27.44 -9.24
N SER A 19 42.27 -28.47 -9.28
CA SER A 19 42.03 -29.75 -8.64
C SER A 19 42.32 -29.63 -7.13
N TYR A 20 41.26 -29.59 -6.32
CA TYR A 20 41.37 -29.61 -4.86
C TYR A 20 41.52 -31.07 -4.39
N SER A 21 42.68 -31.42 -3.82
CA SER A 21 42.88 -32.70 -3.14
C SER A 21 42.56 -32.52 -1.65
N GLY A 22 41.35 -32.91 -1.25
CA GLY A 22 40.92 -32.89 0.15
C GLY A 22 41.56 -34.01 0.99
N PRO A 23 41.46 -33.95 2.33
CA PRO A 23 42.08 -34.90 3.25
C PRO A 23 41.52 -36.32 3.08
N PRO A 24 42.33 -37.38 3.31
CA PRO A 24 41.91 -38.75 3.08
C PRO A 24 40.87 -39.18 4.14
N GLY A 25 39.64 -39.47 3.71
CA GLY A 25 38.65 -40.15 4.57
C GLY A 25 37.21 -39.65 4.49
N TYR A 26 36.90 -38.56 3.78
CA TYR A 26 35.51 -38.17 3.53
C TYR A 26 34.95 -38.88 2.29
N PRO A 27 33.74 -39.49 2.35
CA PRO A 27 33.04 -39.90 1.15
C PRO A 27 32.97 -38.70 0.21
N THR A 28 33.43 -38.87 -1.02
CA THR A 28 33.28 -37.88 -2.08
C THR A 28 31.79 -37.61 -2.23
N HIS A 29 31.29 -36.54 -1.61
CA HIS A 29 29.98 -36.02 -1.94
C HIS A 29 30.06 -35.65 -3.42
N ASP A 30 29.26 -36.35 -4.24
CA ASP A 30 29.08 -35.96 -5.63
C ASP A 30 28.81 -34.45 -5.67
N PRO A 31 29.49 -33.70 -6.55
CA PRO A 31 29.19 -32.29 -6.70
C PRO A 31 27.68 -32.15 -6.94
N PRO A 32 27.01 -31.17 -6.30
CA PRO A 32 25.59 -30.98 -6.49
C PRO A 32 25.32 -30.91 -8.01
N PRO A 33 24.25 -31.56 -8.50
CA PRO A 33 23.98 -31.64 -9.92
C PRO A 33 23.98 -30.23 -10.51
N SER A 34 24.72 -30.04 -11.61
CA SER A 34 24.78 -28.79 -12.34
C SER A 34 23.38 -28.41 -12.82
N TYR A 35 22.69 -27.57 -12.06
CA TYR A 35 21.36 -27.09 -12.41
C TYR A 35 21.48 -25.92 -13.38
N ALA A 36 21.18 -26.15 -14.66
CA ALA A 36 21.01 -25.08 -15.62
C ALA A 36 19.64 -24.41 -15.39
N PHE A 37 19.63 -23.16 -14.94
CA PHE A 37 18.38 -22.43 -14.70
C PHE A 37 17.59 -22.26 -16.01
N PRO A 38 16.28 -22.58 -16.04
CA PRO A 38 15.47 -22.47 -17.24
C PRO A 38 15.44 -21.05 -17.79
N GLN A 39 15.78 -20.88 -19.07
CA GLN A 39 15.76 -19.57 -19.74
C GLN A 39 14.37 -19.19 -20.28
N THR A 40 13.43 -20.15 -20.33
CA THR A 40 12.07 -19.93 -20.83
C THR A 40 11.08 -20.76 -20.02
N PHE A 41 9.85 -20.27 -19.91
CA PHE A 41 8.76 -20.89 -19.15
C PHE A 41 7.49 -20.95 -20.01
N ASN A 42 6.64 -21.97 -19.79
CA ASN A 42 5.29 -22.02 -20.36
C ASN A 42 4.29 -21.47 -19.36
N ILE A 43 3.55 -20.42 -19.73
CA ILE A 43 2.48 -19.82 -18.95
C ILE A 43 1.18 -19.94 -19.76
N GLY A 44 0.35 -20.91 -19.40
CA GLY A 44 -0.82 -21.27 -20.19
C GLY A 44 -0.41 -21.71 -21.60
N LYS A 45 -0.90 -21.00 -22.63
CA LYS A 45 -0.56 -21.26 -24.03
C LYS A 45 0.69 -20.51 -24.52
N ASN A 46 1.24 -19.61 -23.70
CA ASN A 46 2.32 -18.72 -24.09
C ASN A 46 3.67 -19.25 -23.56
N ARG A 47 4.71 -19.14 -24.37
CA ARG A 47 6.09 -19.41 -23.97
C ARG A 47 6.82 -18.08 -23.77
N THR A 48 7.58 -17.95 -22.69
CA THR A 48 8.41 -16.76 -22.46
C THR A 48 9.64 -16.78 -23.36
N ASN A 49 10.13 -15.60 -23.73
CA ASN A 49 11.34 -15.44 -24.55
C ASN A 49 12.61 -15.26 -23.70
N ALA A 50 12.45 -15.14 -22.38
CA ALA A 50 13.51 -14.91 -21.40
C ALA A 50 13.05 -15.42 -20.02
N PRO A 51 13.96 -15.48 -19.03
CA PRO A 51 13.58 -15.73 -17.65
C PRO A 51 12.53 -14.72 -17.16
N LEU A 52 11.62 -15.17 -16.28
CA LEU A 52 10.62 -14.29 -15.68
C LEU A 52 11.25 -13.22 -14.78
N VAL A 53 12.38 -13.55 -14.15
CA VAL A 53 13.15 -12.66 -13.29
C VAL A 53 14.63 -12.88 -13.58
N SER A 54 15.39 -11.80 -13.75
CA SER A 54 16.84 -11.84 -13.94
C SER A 54 17.59 -11.83 -12.61
N SER A 55 18.83 -12.33 -12.61
CA SER A 55 19.70 -12.27 -11.43
C SER A 55 19.95 -10.83 -10.96
N ALA A 56 20.02 -9.85 -11.89
CA ALA A 56 20.08 -8.43 -11.57
C ALA A 56 18.84 -7.95 -10.81
N GLN A 57 17.63 -8.31 -11.27
CA GLN A 57 16.38 -7.96 -10.57
C GLN A 57 16.32 -8.58 -9.18
N VAL A 58 16.79 -9.83 -9.00
CA VAL A 58 16.86 -10.47 -7.68
C VAL A 58 17.80 -9.70 -6.76
N LYS A 59 18.99 -9.32 -7.23
CA LYS A 59 19.94 -8.52 -6.45
C LYS A 59 19.35 -7.18 -6.03
N GLY A 60 18.73 -6.43 -6.95
CA GLY A 60 18.08 -5.16 -6.64
C GLY A 60 16.93 -5.29 -5.64
N HIS A 61 16.13 -6.36 -5.74
CA HIS A 61 15.07 -6.63 -4.77
C HIS A 61 15.64 -7.00 -3.40
N LEU A 62 16.71 -7.81 -3.33
CA LEU A 62 17.37 -8.11 -2.05
C LEU A 62 17.96 -6.86 -1.39
N ALA A 63 18.55 -5.95 -2.17
CA ALA A 63 19.01 -4.65 -1.69
C ALA A 63 17.86 -3.81 -1.12
N LEU A 64 16.70 -3.81 -1.79
CA LEU A 64 15.49 -3.15 -1.29
C LEU A 64 15.00 -3.74 0.04
N LEU A 65 14.91 -5.07 0.15
CA LEU A 65 14.49 -5.74 1.38
C LEU A 65 15.48 -5.47 2.52
N HIS A 66 16.77 -5.44 2.22
CA HIS A 66 17.81 -5.06 3.18
C HIS A 66 17.61 -3.60 3.66
N ALA A 67 17.32 -2.66 2.75
CA ALA A 67 17.05 -1.28 3.11
C ALA A 67 15.81 -1.15 4.01
N PHE A 68 14.73 -1.90 3.75
CA PHE A 68 13.56 -1.93 4.64
C PHE A 68 13.87 -2.51 6.02
N ALA A 69 14.69 -3.57 6.08
CA ALA A 69 15.12 -4.15 7.35
C ALA A 69 15.97 -3.15 8.16
N LYS A 70 16.88 -2.43 7.50
CA LYS A 70 17.68 -1.36 8.12
C LYS A 70 16.77 -0.23 8.63
N LEU A 71 15.82 0.23 7.83
CA LEU A 71 14.86 1.26 8.23
C LEU A 71 14.08 0.84 9.48
N ARG A 72 13.61 -0.42 9.55
CA ARG A 72 12.94 -0.93 10.74
C ARG A 72 13.86 -0.92 11.96
N ALA A 73 15.11 -1.36 11.81
CA ALA A 73 16.09 -1.34 12.89
C ALA A 73 16.35 0.08 13.42
N GLU A 74 16.45 1.07 12.53
CA GLU A 74 16.62 2.48 12.90
C GLU A 74 15.43 3.01 13.72
N ILE A 75 14.20 2.65 13.33
CA ILE A 75 12.97 3.00 14.08
C ILE A 75 12.88 2.26 15.43
N ASP A 76 13.43 1.06 15.54
CA ASP A 76 13.48 0.33 16.80
C ASP A 76 14.47 0.96 17.80
N THR A 77 15.47 1.70 17.31
CA THR A 77 16.54 2.34 18.11
C THR A 77 16.39 3.86 18.25
N LEU A 78 15.19 4.43 18.07
CA LEU A 78 14.98 5.86 18.25
C LEU A 78 15.42 6.33 19.64
N ASP A 79 16.16 7.43 19.66
CA ASP A 79 16.74 8.01 20.87
C ASP A 79 15.72 8.79 21.71
N ASP A 80 16.12 9.12 22.94
CA ASP A 80 15.31 9.89 23.88
C ASP A 80 14.98 11.29 23.34
N ASN A 81 15.85 11.87 22.50
CA ASN A 81 15.61 13.19 21.91
C ASN A 81 14.44 13.15 20.92
N THR A 82 14.36 12.11 20.08
CA THR A 82 13.24 11.91 19.15
C THR A 82 11.93 11.74 19.92
N GLN A 83 11.95 11.02 21.05
CA GLN A 83 10.77 10.85 21.90
C GLN A 83 10.28 12.16 22.53
N ARG A 84 11.19 13.12 22.80
CA ARG A 84 10.80 14.47 23.28
C ARG A 84 10.10 15.28 22.19
N LEU A 85 10.58 15.20 20.95
CA LEU A 85 10.03 15.97 19.83
C LEU A 85 8.72 15.39 19.28
N LEU A 86 8.51 14.09 19.48
CA LEU A 86 7.31 13.37 19.07
C LEU A 86 6.66 12.74 20.32
N PRO A 87 5.94 13.56 21.11
CA PRO A 87 5.30 13.06 22.31
C PRO A 87 4.27 11.98 21.92
N PHE A 88 4.16 10.95 22.77
CA PHE A 88 3.23 9.81 22.61
C PHE A 88 3.60 8.76 21.56
N ILE A 89 4.82 8.77 20.99
CA ILE A 89 5.33 7.61 20.24
C ILE A 89 5.29 6.35 21.16
N PRO A 90 4.85 5.19 20.65
CA PRO A 90 4.86 3.96 21.44
C PRO A 90 6.29 3.52 21.84
N THR A 91 6.45 3.10 23.09
CA THR A 91 7.69 2.49 23.60
C THR A 91 7.87 1.05 23.13
N ASP A 92 6.75 0.32 22.95
CA ASP A 92 6.73 -1.01 22.37
C ASP A 92 7.14 -0.98 20.90
N LYS A 93 8.05 -1.89 20.51
CA LYS A 93 8.67 -1.90 19.17
C LYS A 93 7.65 -2.15 18.06
N ASP A 94 6.75 -3.11 18.23
CA ASP A 94 5.77 -3.44 17.20
C ASP A 94 4.73 -2.34 17.04
N ARG A 95 4.26 -1.75 18.14
CA ARG A 95 3.38 -0.57 18.10
C ARG A 95 4.06 0.64 17.47
N ARG A 96 5.35 0.85 17.75
CA ARG A 96 6.14 1.94 17.15
C ARG A 96 6.29 1.73 15.65
N TRP A 97 6.60 0.51 15.22
CA TRP A 97 6.66 0.18 13.80
C TRP A 97 5.30 0.41 13.12
N ALA A 98 4.19 -0.01 13.75
CA ALA A 98 2.85 0.24 13.23
C ALA A 98 2.51 1.74 13.11
N TRP A 99 2.92 2.54 14.09
CA TRP A 99 2.82 4.01 14.01
C TRP A 99 3.62 4.57 12.83
N PHE A 100 4.88 4.15 12.68
CA PHE A 100 5.76 4.60 11.60
C PHE A 100 5.19 4.25 10.22
N VAL A 101 4.73 3.01 10.04
CA VAL A 101 4.05 2.58 8.80
C VAL A 101 2.80 3.42 8.54
N GLY A 102 2.06 3.80 9.59
CA GLY A 102 0.92 4.71 9.49
C GLY A 102 1.29 6.08 8.90
N LEU A 103 2.41 6.67 9.34
CA LEU A 103 2.95 7.90 8.75
C LEU A 103 3.37 7.72 7.30
N ALA A 104 4.07 6.61 7.00
CA ALA A 104 4.49 6.27 5.65
C ALA A 104 3.30 6.14 4.68
N VAL A 105 2.18 5.57 5.13
CA VAL A 105 0.93 5.48 4.34
C VAL A 105 0.35 6.85 4.03
N ASP A 106 0.38 7.77 4.98
CA ASP A 106 -0.09 9.15 4.74
C ASP A 106 0.83 9.90 3.77
N ARG A 107 2.15 9.72 3.91
CA ARG A 107 3.15 10.26 2.96
C ARG A 107 2.98 9.67 1.57
N PHE A 108 2.71 8.37 1.47
CA PHE A 108 2.38 7.69 0.21
C PHE A 108 1.12 8.26 -0.44
N SER A 109 0.05 8.50 0.33
CA SER A 109 -1.18 9.10 -0.19
C SER A 109 -0.93 10.49 -0.78
N VAL A 110 -0.14 11.33 -0.11
CA VAL A 110 0.22 12.67 -0.62
C VAL A 110 1.08 12.56 -1.88
N TRP A 111 2.03 11.64 -1.91
CA TRP A 111 2.84 11.38 -3.10
C TRP A 111 1.97 10.97 -4.30
N CYS A 112 1.03 10.04 -4.12
CA CYS A 112 0.10 9.62 -5.18
C CYS A 112 -0.71 10.79 -5.75
N ASP A 113 -1.23 11.67 -4.90
CA ASP A 113 -1.97 12.88 -5.33
C ASP A 113 -1.09 13.87 -6.11
N SER A 114 0.21 13.86 -5.82
CA SER A 114 1.18 14.72 -6.48
C SER A 114 1.65 14.23 -7.85
N LEU A 115 1.35 12.97 -8.22
CA LEU A 115 1.76 12.39 -9.50
C LEU A 115 1.06 13.04 -10.68
N ARG A 116 1.78 13.10 -11.80
CA ARG A 116 1.35 13.71 -13.07
C ARG A 116 1.66 12.77 -14.24
N PRO A 117 0.97 12.90 -15.40
CA PRO A 117 1.21 12.05 -16.56
C PRO A 117 2.67 12.01 -17.05
N GLY A 118 3.37 13.15 -16.99
CA GLY A 118 4.75 13.29 -17.47
C GLY A 118 5.80 12.61 -16.57
N ASP A 119 5.43 12.20 -15.35
CA ASP A 119 6.37 11.59 -14.41
C ASP A 119 6.94 10.26 -14.93
N SER A 120 6.19 9.55 -15.79
CA SER A 120 6.61 8.29 -16.41
C SER A 120 7.89 8.38 -17.24
N LEU A 121 8.32 9.58 -17.61
CA LEU A 121 9.54 9.86 -18.37
C LEU A 121 10.77 10.15 -17.50
N SER A 122 10.60 10.18 -16.17
CA SER A 122 11.67 10.50 -15.23
C SER A 122 12.59 9.30 -14.98
N THR A 123 13.85 9.60 -14.62
CA THR A 123 14.80 8.58 -14.16
C THR A 123 14.44 8.09 -12.76
N ALA A 124 14.88 6.89 -12.39
CA ALA A 124 14.65 6.39 -11.04
C ALA A 124 15.31 7.26 -9.96
N ASP A 125 16.48 7.82 -10.25
CA ASP A 125 17.27 8.66 -9.34
C ASP A 125 16.53 9.94 -8.95
N ASP A 126 15.79 10.55 -9.89
CA ASP A 126 15.06 11.78 -9.63
C ASP A 126 13.60 11.54 -9.19
N PHE A 127 13.05 10.37 -9.53
CA PHE A 127 11.63 10.09 -9.34
C PHE A 127 11.28 9.32 -8.07
N LEU A 128 12.09 8.31 -7.69
CA LEU A 128 11.68 7.37 -6.63
C LEU A 128 11.37 8.12 -5.33
N PRO A 129 10.28 7.79 -4.62
CA PRO A 129 9.96 8.47 -3.37
C PRO A 129 10.94 8.05 -2.25
N PRO A 130 10.91 8.72 -1.07
CA PRO A 130 11.62 8.28 0.13
C PRO A 130 11.36 6.80 0.47
N LEU A 131 12.28 6.20 1.22
CA LEU A 131 12.31 4.74 1.47
C LEU A 131 11.04 4.22 2.17
N ASP A 132 10.47 4.99 3.09
CA ASP A 132 9.23 4.65 3.79
C ASP A 132 8.02 4.60 2.83
N VAL A 133 7.95 5.52 1.89
CA VAL A 133 6.91 5.56 0.86
C VAL A 133 7.12 4.45 -0.17
N LEU A 134 8.38 4.19 -0.54
CA LEU A 134 8.73 3.08 -1.42
C LEU A 134 8.36 1.73 -0.80
N MET A 135 8.49 1.59 0.52
CA MET A 135 8.05 0.42 1.28
C MET A 135 6.53 0.22 1.19
N VAL A 136 5.74 1.27 1.40
CA VAL A 136 4.27 1.19 1.28
C VAL A 136 3.87 0.83 -0.15
N TRP A 137 4.51 1.45 -1.15
CA TRP A 137 4.24 1.18 -2.55
C TRP A 137 4.58 -0.27 -2.92
N HIS A 138 5.75 -0.77 -2.49
CA HIS A 138 6.17 -2.17 -2.68
C HIS A 138 5.16 -3.14 -2.06
N ALA A 139 4.82 -2.95 -0.78
CA ALA A 139 3.86 -3.80 -0.09
C ALA A 139 2.49 -3.83 -0.79
N TYR A 140 2.08 -2.71 -1.37
CA TYR A 140 0.85 -2.63 -2.14
C TYR A 140 0.91 -3.43 -3.46
N MET A 141 2.04 -3.40 -4.16
CA MET A 141 2.27 -4.18 -5.38
C MET A 141 2.31 -5.70 -5.15
N LEU A 142 2.56 -6.16 -3.92
CA LEU A 142 2.48 -7.58 -3.54
C LEU A 142 1.05 -8.15 -3.66
N ASN A 143 0.05 -7.29 -3.84
CA ASN A 143 -1.30 -7.70 -4.19
C ASN A 143 -1.69 -7.21 -5.60
N PRO A 144 -1.18 -7.86 -6.66
CA PRO A 144 -1.23 -7.31 -8.03
C PRO A 144 -2.64 -7.16 -8.59
N GLY A 145 -3.59 -8.01 -8.16
CA GLY A 145 -4.98 -7.91 -8.57
C GLY A 145 -5.64 -6.63 -8.04
N TRP A 146 -5.49 -6.37 -6.74
CA TRP A 146 -6.02 -5.19 -6.08
C TRP A 146 -5.30 -3.92 -6.55
N TYR A 147 -3.96 -3.95 -6.62
CA TYR A 147 -3.16 -2.82 -7.10
C TYR A 147 -3.58 -2.37 -8.50
N ALA A 148 -3.71 -3.31 -9.44
CA ALA A 148 -4.07 -2.99 -10.82
C ALA A 148 -5.53 -2.51 -10.94
N GLU A 149 -6.47 -3.09 -10.18
CA GLU A 149 -7.85 -2.61 -10.15
C GLU A 149 -7.95 -1.19 -9.57
N ASP A 150 -7.29 -0.95 -8.44
CA ASP A 150 -7.36 0.34 -7.75
C ASP A 150 -6.64 1.45 -8.52
N CYS A 151 -5.61 1.16 -9.33
CA CYS A 151 -5.04 2.12 -10.29
C CYS A 151 -6.06 2.58 -11.35
N ILE A 152 -7.09 1.80 -11.63
CA ILE A 152 -8.16 2.16 -12.57
C ILE A 152 -9.28 2.89 -11.82
N ARG A 153 -9.67 2.36 -10.66
CA ARG A 153 -10.87 2.76 -9.93
C ARG A 153 -10.68 3.99 -9.05
N ILE A 154 -9.50 4.17 -8.45
CA ILE A 154 -9.25 5.23 -7.48
C ILE A 154 -8.53 6.42 -8.13
N PRO A 155 -9.16 7.61 -8.19
CA PRO A 155 -8.61 8.79 -8.86
C PRO A 155 -7.18 9.18 -8.46
N ILE A 156 -6.86 9.12 -7.18
CA ILE A 156 -5.54 9.48 -6.63
C ILE A 156 -4.43 8.49 -7.03
N LEU A 157 -4.81 7.25 -7.42
CA LEU A 157 -3.86 6.19 -7.77
C LEU A 157 -3.66 6.03 -9.29
N ARG A 158 -4.36 6.83 -10.11
CA ARG A 158 -4.45 6.63 -11.56
C ARG A 158 -3.11 6.61 -12.30
N PHE A 159 -2.11 7.30 -11.75
CA PHE A 159 -0.79 7.42 -12.34
C PHE A 159 0.21 6.37 -11.83
N LEU A 160 -0.12 5.61 -10.77
CA LEU A 160 0.78 4.59 -10.22
C LEU A 160 1.15 3.53 -11.26
N ALA A 161 0.19 3.06 -12.06
CA ALA A 161 0.44 2.11 -13.14
C ALA A 161 1.45 2.65 -14.18
N GLN A 162 1.43 3.96 -14.45
CA GLN A 162 2.31 4.61 -15.45
C GLN A 162 3.74 4.78 -14.95
N VAL A 163 3.93 4.95 -13.63
CA VAL A 163 5.25 5.13 -13.02
C VAL A 163 5.85 3.82 -12.47
N THR A 164 5.06 2.75 -12.39
CA THR A 164 5.53 1.40 -12.02
C THR A 164 6.73 0.92 -12.86
N PRO A 165 6.80 1.18 -14.18
CA PRO A 165 7.97 0.85 -15.00
C PRO A 165 9.27 1.45 -14.48
N ILE A 166 9.27 2.66 -13.91
CA ILE A 166 10.46 3.32 -13.35
C ILE A 166 11.04 2.47 -12.21
N PHE A 167 10.18 2.09 -11.26
CA PHE A 167 10.59 1.22 -10.15
C PHE A 167 11.02 -0.16 -10.64
N SER A 168 10.23 -0.81 -11.50
CA SER A 168 10.56 -2.17 -11.97
C SER A 168 11.85 -2.25 -12.78
N SER A 169 12.16 -1.22 -13.57
CA SER A 169 13.41 -1.14 -14.34
C SER A 169 14.60 -0.87 -13.41
N SER A 170 14.39 -0.03 -12.38
CA SER A 170 15.43 0.29 -11.38
C SER A 170 15.97 -0.94 -10.66
N LEU A 171 15.15 -1.98 -10.45
CA LEU A 171 15.56 -3.25 -9.84
C LEU A 171 16.73 -3.91 -10.57
N SER A 172 16.84 -3.70 -11.89
CA SER A 172 17.90 -4.28 -12.71
C SER A 172 19.02 -3.31 -13.08
N SER A 173 18.81 -2.00 -12.90
CA SER A 173 19.76 -0.97 -13.30
C SER A 173 20.56 -0.40 -12.13
N ASN A 174 19.91 0.35 -11.24
CA ASN A 174 20.61 1.24 -10.30
C ASN A 174 19.92 1.42 -8.95
N LEU A 175 18.87 0.64 -8.64
CA LEU A 175 18.16 0.76 -7.36
C LEU A 175 19.10 0.60 -6.15
N GLU A 176 20.03 -0.36 -6.20
CA GLU A 176 21.01 -0.56 -5.12
C GLU A 176 21.83 0.71 -4.84
N SER A 177 22.32 1.37 -5.89
CA SER A 177 23.04 2.64 -5.75
C SER A 177 22.16 3.76 -5.22
N ILE A 178 20.90 3.85 -5.66
CA ILE A 178 19.93 4.84 -5.19
C ILE A 178 19.61 4.66 -3.70
N LEU A 179 19.58 3.41 -3.22
CA LEU A 179 19.29 3.08 -1.83
C LEU A 179 20.50 3.29 -0.90
N ALA A 180 21.72 3.08 -1.41
CA ALA A 180 22.94 3.23 -0.65
C ALA A 180 23.46 4.67 -0.59
N GLY A 181 23.13 5.48 -1.60
CA GLY A 181 23.59 6.87 -1.72
C GLY A 181 22.64 7.90 -1.11
N GLU A 182 23.16 9.11 -0.91
CA GLU A 182 22.34 10.26 -0.53
C GLU A 182 21.42 10.68 -1.69
N PRO A 183 20.16 11.08 -1.41
CA PRO A 183 19.25 11.62 -2.42
C PRO A 183 19.85 12.83 -3.16
N SER A 184 19.66 12.89 -4.49
CA SER A 184 20.06 14.06 -5.28
C SER A 184 19.28 15.31 -4.85
N SER A 185 19.88 16.49 -5.00
CA SER A 185 19.17 17.76 -4.74
C SER A 185 17.92 17.91 -5.60
N ALA A 186 17.93 17.38 -6.83
CA ALA A 186 16.77 17.36 -7.71
C ALA A 186 15.63 16.51 -7.13
N ARG A 187 15.93 15.30 -6.65
CA ARG A 187 14.97 14.41 -5.99
C ARG A 187 14.38 15.03 -4.72
N LEU A 188 15.24 15.63 -3.87
CA LEU A 188 14.82 16.33 -2.66
C LEU A 188 13.88 17.51 -2.96
N ASN A 189 14.29 18.39 -3.88
CA ASN A 189 13.50 19.56 -4.28
C ASN A 189 12.17 19.15 -4.91
N SER A 190 12.20 18.14 -5.77
CA SER A 190 11.02 17.62 -6.45
C SER A 190 10.02 17.01 -5.45
N TRP A 191 10.50 16.26 -4.46
CA TRP A 191 9.66 15.75 -3.37
C TRP A 191 9.04 16.90 -2.55
N GLN A 192 9.86 17.83 -2.06
CA GLN A 192 9.41 18.91 -1.20
C GLN A 192 8.41 19.84 -1.90
N THR A 193 8.67 20.18 -3.17
CA THR A 193 7.79 21.06 -3.97
C THR A 193 6.44 20.41 -4.25
N ARG A 194 6.43 19.10 -4.53
CA ARG A 194 5.21 18.37 -4.89
C ARG A 194 4.35 17.98 -3.70
N THR A 195 4.98 17.64 -2.57
CA THR A 195 4.28 17.08 -1.42
C THR A 195 4.15 18.04 -0.25
N GLY A 196 5.00 19.08 -0.18
CA GLY A 196 5.13 19.94 0.99
C GLY A 196 5.78 19.26 2.20
N LYS A 197 6.22 18.01 2.06
CA LYS A 197 6.71 17.17 3.17
C LYS A 197 8.21 17.07 3.19
N ALA A 198 8.78 16.94 4.39
CA ALA A 198 10.21 16.66 4.51
C ALA A 198 10.55 15.31 3.86
N PHE A 199 11.74 15.19 3.24
CA PHE A 199 12.14 13.93 2.63
C PHE A 199 12.38 12.85 3.70
N GLN A 200 12.99 13.23 4.82
CA GLN A 200 13.18 12.33 5.97
C GLN A 200 11.88 12.14 6.76
N PRO A 201 11.42 10.89 7.00
CA PRO A 201 10.10 10.65 7.58
C PRO A 201 9.92 11.19 9.00
N LEU A 202 10.95 11.08 9.84
CA LEU A 202 10.89 11.54 11.24
C LEU A 202 10.91 13.07 11.34
N GLU A 203 11.66 13.74 10.47
CA GLU A 203 11.64 15.19 10.32
C GLU A 203 10.25 15.68 9.88
N ASP A 204 9.61 14.97 8.95
CA ASP A 204 8.24 15.27 8.53
C ASP A 204 7.24 15.06 9.67
N ALA A 205 7.39 13.97 10.42
CA ALA A 205 6.53 13.66 11.56
C ALA A 205 6.59 14.75 12.64
N GLN A 206 7.77 15.33 12.89
CA GLN A 206 7.94 16.42 13.85
C GLN A 206 7.17 17.67 13.45
N ARG A 207 7.17 18.00 12.15
CA ARG A 207 6.49 19.17 11.59
C ARG A 207 4.98 18.95 11.39
N HIS A 208 4.57 17.71 11.11
CA HIS A 208 3.21 17.36 10.74
C HIS A 208 2.65 16.31 11.70
N GLN A 209 2.12 16.77 12.82
CA GLN A 209 1.54 15.91 13.87
C GLN A 209 0.01 15.77 13.78
N LEU A 210 -0.60 16.42 12.79
CA LEU A 210 -2.04 16.46 12.59
C LEU A 210 -2.43 15.87 11.23
N ARG A 211 -3.67 15.38 11.14
CA ARG A 211 -4.27 14.82 9.94
C ARG A 211 -5.69 15.31 9.78
N ASP A 212 -6.09 15.58 8.55
CA ASP A 212 -7.49 15.86 8.24
C ASP A 212 -8.28 14.58 7.98
N VAL A 213 -9.46 14.49 8.60
CA VAL A 213 -10.50 13.52 8.27
C VAL A 213 -11.79 14.27 7.98
N ARG A 214 -12.70 13.70 7.18
CA ARG A 214 -13.99 14.34 6.89
C ARG A 214 -15.11 13.74 7.75
N CYS A 215 -15.99 14.58 8.26
CA CYS A 215 -17.17 14.14 8.97
C CYS A 215 -18.04 13.24 8.06
N PRO A 216 -18.40 12.01 8.49
CA PRO A 216 -19.21 11.07 7.71
C PRO A 216 -20.60 11.57 7.32
N LYS A 217 -21.13 12.58 8.02
CA LYS A 217 -22.45 13.16 7.74
C LYS A 217 -22.34 14.43 6.89
N CYS A 218 -21.72 15.47 7.43
CA CYS A 218 -21.71 16.80 6.82
C CYS A 218 -20.47 17.11 5.96
N CYS A 219 -19.54 16.16 5.81
CA CYS A 219 -18.28 16.32 5.08
C CYS A 219 -17.36 17.46 5.55
N TYR A 220 -17.66 18.08 6.70
CA TYR A 220 -16.78 19.10 7.28
C TYR A 220 -15.42 18.51 7.63
N PRO A 221 -14.30 19.16 7.26
CA PRO A 221 -12.97 18.73 7.67
C PRO A 221 -12.81 18.81 9.19
N LEU A 222 -12.19 17.78 9.75
CA LEU A 222 -11.84 17.66 11.16
C LEU A 222 -10.34 17.39 11.21
N THR A 223 -9.59 18.33 11.77
CA THR A 223 -8.16 18.15 12.01
C THR A 223 -7.99 17.40 13.33
N VAL A 224 -7.37 16.22 13.27
CA VAL A 224 -7.15 15.32 14.40
C VAL A 224 -5.66 15.06 14.60
N PRO A 225 -5.17 14.89 15.84
CA PRO A 225 -3.79 14.53 16.06
C PRO A 225 -3.52 13.10 15.59
N TYR A 226 -2.32 12.84 15.07
CA TYR A 226 -1.89 11.47 14.81
C TYR A 226 -1.81 10.65 16.10
N MET A 227 -1.30 11.26 17.17
CA MET A 227 -1.14 10.66 18.49
C MET A 227 -1.55 11.67 19.57
N ASN A 228 -2.18 11.22 20.64
CA ASN A 228 -2.47 12.04 21.82
C ASN A 228 -2.33 11.24 23.12
N ALA A 229 -2.38 11.94 24.26
CA ALA A 229 -2.27 11.36 25.59
C ALA A 229 -3.42 10.40 25.92
N GLU A 230 -4.60 10.65 25.35
CA GLU A 230 -5.81 9.88 25.62
C GLU A 230 -5.84 8.52 24.89
N GLY A 231 -4.89 8.26 23.98
CA GLY A 231 -4.88 7.02 23.21
C GLY A 231 -5.84 7.01 22.01
N THR A 232 -6.37 8.17 21.61
CA THR A 232 -7.47 8.32 20.64
C THR A 232 -7.07 9.02 19.35
N GLY A 233 -5.78 9.30 19.15
CA GLY A 233 -5.22 9.85 17.92
C GLY A 233 -5.38 8.93 16.71
N TYR A 234 -5.24 9.48 15.50
CA TYR A 234 -5.51 8.76 14.25
C TYR A 234 -4.67 7.49 14.05
N LEU A 235 -3.42 7.47 14.52
CA LEU A 235 -2.53 6.30 14.42
C LEU A 235 -2.61 5.38 15.64
N GLN A 236 -3.44 5.71 16.64
CA GLN A 236 -3.68 4.85 17.80
C GLN A 236 -4.82 3.86 17.52
N GLN A 237 -4.88 2.79 18.32
CA GLN A 237 -5.82 1.68 18.14
C GLN A 237 -7.27 2.13 18.34
N ASP A 238 -7.51 2.98 19.34
CA ASP A 238 -8.84 3.45 19.74
C ASP A 238 -9.18 4.83 19.16
N PHE A 239 -8.76 5.08 17.90
CA PHE A 239 -9.05 6.35 17.22
C PHE A 239 -10.53 6.70 17.31
N GLN A 240 -10.81 7.87 17.88
CA GLN A 240 -12.14 8.42 17.98
C GLN A 240 -12.10 9.95 17.98
N THR A 241 -13.00 10.57 17.21
CA THR A 241 -13.24 12.02 17.24
C THR A 241 -14.74 12.31 17.12
N GLN A 242 -15.15 13.56 17.24
CA GLN A 242 -16.55 13.97 17.11
C GLN A 242 -16.67 15.26 16.30
N CYS A 243 -17.72 15.34 15.47
CA CYS A 243 -18.04 16.57 14.76
C CYS A 243 -18.88 17.49 15.64
N MET A 244 -18.43 18.74 15.83
CA MET A 244 -19.10 19.73 16.69
C MET A 244 -20.21 20.53 15.99
N ARG A 245 -20.50 20.25 14.71
CA ARG A 245 -21.58 20.93 13.99
C ARG A 245 -22.94 20.51 14.54
N SER A 246 -23.86 21.47 14.66
CA SER A 246 -25.21 21.26 15.18
C SER A 246 -26.00 20.16 14.45
N SER A 247 -25.85 20.05 13.12
CA SER A 247 -26.48 19.01 12.28
C SER A 247 -25.94 17.59 12.54
N CYS A 248 -24.85 17.47 13.28
CA CYS A 248 -24.13 16.21 13.52
C CYS A 248 -24.22 15.71 14.98
N LYS A 249 -25.06 16.33 15.83
CA LYS A 249 -25.21 15.92 17.25
C LYS A 249 -25.55 14.44 17.44
N ASN A 250 -26.30 13.85 16.51
CA ASN A 250 -26.73 12.45 16.57
C ASN A 250 -25.77 11.49 15.81
N VAL A 251 -24.67 11.99 15.27
CA VAL A 251 -23.67 11.14 14.62
C VAL A 251 -22.85 10.47 15.72
N PRO A 252 -22.66 9.14 15.67
CA PRO A 252 -21.82 8.46 16.65
C PRO A 252 -20.37 8.97 16.58
N LYS A 253 -19.57 8.63 17.60
CA LYS A 253 -18.13 8.91 17.57
C LYS A 253 -17.52 8.40 16.26
N ILE A 254 -16.74 9.25 15.62
CA ILE A 254 -16.08 8.98 14.35
C ILE A 254 -14.85 8.13 14.63
N THR A 255 -14.93 6.87 14.27
CA THR A 255 -13.81 5.90 14.34
C THR A 255 -13.35 5.52 12.94
N LYS A 256 -12.25 4.75 12.82
CA LYS A 256 -11.78 4.22 11.53
C LYS A 256 -12.86 3.37 10.84
N PHE A 257 -13.67 2.64 11.60
CA PHE A 257 -14.78 1.85 11.06
C PHE A 257 -15.90 2.72 10.50
N VAL A 258 -16.20 3.86 11.14
CA VAL A 258 -17.21 4.81 10.63
C VAL A 258 -16.69 5.50 9.37
N LEU A 259 -15.43 5.89 9.33
CA LEU A 259 -14.79 6.43 8.12
C LEU A 259 -14.77 5.38 6.98
N GLY A 260 -14.52 4.11 7.30
CA GLY A 260 -14.60 3.01 6.35
C GLY A 260 -16.01 2.76 5.83
N ALA A 261 -17.03 2.81 6.69
CA ALA A 261 -18.43 2.71 6.29
C ALA A 261 -18.81 3.86 5.33
N ARG A 262 -18.32 5.08 5.62
CA ARG A 262 -18.51 6.26 4.76
C ARG A 262 -17.91 6.04 3.38
N LYS A 263 -16.68 5.54 3.29
CA LYS A 263 -16.02 5.23 2.01
C LYS A 263 -16.84 4.23 1.17
N ILE A 264 -17.38 3.18 1.79
CA ILE A 264 -18.24 2.21 1.08
C ILE A 264 -19.54 2.85 0.63
N ALA A 265 -20.17 3.67 1.47
CA ALA A 265 -21.38 4.41 1.11
C ALA A 265 -21.14 5.37 -0.08
N GLU A 266 -19.98 6.03 -0.14
CA GLU A 266 -19.59 6.87 -1.28
C GLU A 266 -19.41 6.04 -2.55
N ASP A 267 -18.69 4.91 -2.48
CA ASP A 267 -18.53 4.00 -3.63
C ASP A 267 -19.90 3.48 -4.12
N LEU A 268 -20.86 3.22 -3.22
CA LEU A 268 -22.24 2.84 -3.56
C LEU A 268 -23.07 3.99 -4.15
N ALA A 269 -22.89 5.22 -3.69
CA ALA A 269 -23.67 6.37 -4.12
C ALA A 269 -23.20 6.99 -5.45
N ARG A 270 -21.94 6.74 -5.86
CA ARG A 270 -21.39 7.24 -7.13
C ARG A 270 -22.25 6.85 -8.33
N SER A 271 -22.36 7.75 -9.30
CA SER A 271 -23.16 7.57 -10.51
C SER A 271 -22.38 6.82 -11.58
N GLU A 272 -23.05 6.13 -12.49
CA GLU A 272 -22.42 5.52 -13.68
C GLU A 272 -21.74 6.57 -14.59
N THR A 273 -22.14 7.84 -14.49
CA THR A 273 -21.49 8.97 -15.16
C THR A 273 -20.08 9.25 -14.64
N ASP A 274 -19.68 8.69 -13.49
CA ASP A 274 -18.35 8.87 -12.87
C ASP A 274 -17.28 7.94 -13.49
N GLN A 275 -17.50 7.48 -14.74
CA GLN A 275 -16.63 6.56 -15.48
C GLN A 275 -16.28 5.30 -14.68
N VAL A 276 -15.02 4.87 -14.66
CA VAL A 276 -14.58 3.66 -13.93
C VAL A 276 -14.70 3.77 -12.40
N TRP A 277 -15.01 4.94 -11.85
CA TRP A 277 -14.95 5.21 -10.41
C TRP A 277 -16.23 4.82 -9.67
N PHE A 278 -17.29 4.46 -10.39
CA PHE A 278 -18.55 4.03 -9.78
C PHE A 278 -18.47 2.62 -9.18
N ALA A 279 -17.52 1.79 -9.61
CA ALA A 279 -17.48 0.38 -9.25
C ALA A 279 -17.02 0.15 -7.81
N LEU A 280 -17.46 -0.97 -7.22
CA LEU A 280 -16.99 -1.41 -5.91
C LEU A 280 -15.59 -2.03 -6.03
N ALA A 281 -14.80 -1.96 -4.96
CA ALA A 281 -13.50 -2.60 -4.92
C ALA A 281 -13.64 -4.13 -5.02
N GLY A 282 -12.82 -4.78 -5.86
CA GLY A 282 -12.85 -6.21 -6.16
C GLY A 282 -13.93 -6.62 -7.17
N SER A 283 -14.51 -5.66 -7.90
CA SER A 283 -15.69 -5.93 -8.75
C SER A 283 -15.41 -5.88 -10.25
N ILE A 284 -14.31 -5.27 -10.69
CA ILE A 284 -14.06 -5.08 -12.13
C ILE A 284 -12.94 -5.97 -12.67
N ARG A 285 -12.08 -6.57 -11.85
CA ARG A 285 -11.01 -7.42 -12.37
C ARG A 285 -11.43 -8.90 -12.44
N THR A 286 -11.21 -9.53 -13.59
CA THR A 286 -11.34 -10.98 -13.80
C THR A 286 -10.05 -11.54 -14.42
N PRO A 287 -9.85 -12.87 -14.44
CA PRO A 287 -8.68 -13.45 -15.10
C PRO A 287 -8.60 -13.15 -16.61
N GLN A 288 -9.74 -12.86 -17.24
CA GLN A 288 -9.85 -12.61 -18.69
C GLN A 288 -10.03 -11.13 -19.04
N ASN A 289 -10.41 -10.29 -18.09
CA ASN A 289 -10.67 -8.86 -18.31
C ASN A 289 -10.04 -8.02 -17.20
N SER A 290 -9.14 -7.11 -17.58
CA SER A 290 -8.46 -6.22 -16.64
C SER A 290 -9.36 -5.14 -16.04
N ALA A 291 -10.51 -4.85 -16.67
CA ALA A 291 -11.49 -3.82 -16.27
C ALA A 291 -12.91 -4.13 -16.81
N ASP A 292 -13.55 -5.15 -16.27
CA ASP A 292 -14.95 -5.53 -16.51
C ASP A 292 -15.93 -4.61 -15.79
N LEU A 293 -16.22 -3.47 -16.41
CA LEU A 293 -17.11 -2.45 -15.86
C LEU A 293 -18.57 -2.91 -15.80
N GLU A 294 -18.98 -3.79 -16.70
CA GLU A 294 -20.34 -4.35 -16.69
C GLU A 294 -20.52 -5.27 -15.49
N ARG A 295 -19.54 -6.14 -15.19
CA ARG A 295 -19.54 -6.92 -13.95
C ARG A 295 -19.58 -6.02 -12.72
N GLY A 296 -18.76 -4.96 -12.69
CA GLY A 296 -18.76 -3.99 -11.59
C GLY A 296 -20.13 -3.33 -11.37
N LYS A 297 -20.81 -2.97 -12.46
CA LYS A 297 -22.16 -2.41 -12.46
C LYS A 297 -23.17 -3.41 -11.91
N VAL A 298 -23.20 -4.64 -12.43
CA VAL A 298 -24.11 -5.69 -11.96
C VAL A 298 -23.92 -5.96 -10.46
N ILE A 299 -22.68 -6.09 -9.99
CA ILE A 299 -22.38 -6.30 -8.57
C ILE A 299 -22.90 -5.14 -7.72
N LYS A 300 -22.60 -3.89 -8.12
CA LYS A 300 -23.06 -2.71 -7.40
C LYS A 300 -24.59 -2.64 -7.33
N GLN A 301 -25.28 -2.87 -8.45
CA GLN A 301 -26.74 -2.86 -8.50
C GLN A 301 -27.34 -3.94 -7.59
N ARG A 302 -26.78 -5.16 -7.60
CA ARG A 302 -27.20 -6.24 -6.69
C ARG A 302 -27.04 -5.81 -5.22
N VAL A 303 -25.91 -5.20 -4.85
CA VAL A 303 -25.68 -4.70 -3.47
C VAL A 303 -26.70 -3.61 -3.10
N LEU A 304 -26.93 -2.64 -3.98
CA LEU A 304 -27.90 -1.56 -3.74
C LEU A 304 -29.33 -2.08 -3.55
N GLN A 305 -29.74 -3.08 -4.35
CA GLN A 305 -31.04 -3.75 -4.19
C GLN A 305 -31.17 -4.43 -2.81
N GLN A 306 -30.10 -5.05 -2.29
CA GLN A 306 -30.12 -5.69 -0.97
C GLN A 306 -30.18 -4.71 0.19
N ILE A 307 -29.57 -3.53 0.05
CA ILE A 307 -29.62 -2.48 1.08
C ILE A 307 -31.06 -1.87 1.19
N ARG A 308 -31.94 -2.15 0.23
CA ARG A 308 -33.36 -1.71 0.21
C ARG A 308 -33.51 -0.20 0.38
N LEU A 309 -32.64 0.57 -0.26
CA LEU A 309 -32.71 2.04 -0.28
C LEU A 309 -33.15 2.53 -1.65
N LYS A 310 -34.15 3.40 -1.67
CA LYS A 310 -34.51 4.18 -2.85
C LYS A 310 -33.56 5.38 -2.95
N LYS A 311 -33.05 5.65 -4.14
CA LYS A 311 -32.22 6.83 -4.40
C LYS A 311 -33.05 8.11 -4.14
N PRO A 312 -32.51 9.13 -3.44
CA PRO A 312 -33.18 10.42 -3.29
C PRO A 312 -33.41 11.12 -4.63
N GLU A 313 -34.47 11.93 -4.75
CA GLU A 313 -34.84 12.67 -5.97
C GLU A 313 -34.06 14.00 -6.19
N SER A 314 -33.19 14.41 -5.25
CA SER A 314 -32.51 15.73 -5.25
C SER A 314 -31.30 15.84 -6.20
N THR A 315 -30.94 17.08 -6.58
CA THR A 315 -29.78 17.43 -7.43
C THR A 315 -28.42 17.34 -6.70
N GLU A 316 -28.39 17.27 -5.36
CA GLU A 316 -27.21 16.92 -4.54
C GLU A 316 -27.09 15.39 -4.32
N ALA A 317 -27.64 14.60 -5.27
CA ALA A 317 -27.92 13.17 -5.17
C ALA A 317 -26.82 12.32 -4.53
N SER A 318 -25.54 12.55 -4.83
CA SER A 318 -24.46 11.67 -4.37
C SER A 318 -24.17 11.82 -2.86
N GLN A 319 -24.14 13.05 -2.35
CA GLN A 319 -23.89 13.31 -0.93
C GLN A 319 -25.09 12.89 -0.08
N ASP A 320 -26.29 13.30 -0.47
CA ASP A 320 -27.53 12.97 0.22
C ASP A 320 -27.77 11.45 0.24
N TRP A 321 -27.47 10.77 -0.87
CA TRP A 321 -27.58 9.32 -0.94
C TRP A 321 -26.53 8.64 -0.06
N THR A 322 -25.28 9.14 -0.05
CA THR A 322 -24.25 8.62 0.85
C THR A 322 -24.70 8.72 2.31
N VAL A 323 -25.22 9.88 2.73
CA VAL A 323 -25.72 10.09 4.09
C VAL A 323 -26.91 9.15 4.39
N SER A 324 -27.82 8.98 3.43
CA SER A 324 -28.97 8.07 3.56
C SER A 324 -28.53 6.62 3.77
N ILE A 325 -27.50 6.15 3.03
CA ILE A 325 -26.89 4.83 3.22
C ILE A 325 -26.28 4.71 4.61
N MET A 326 -25.55 5.72 5.06
CA MET A 326 -24.92 5.74 6.38
C MET A 326 -25.95 5.67 7.52
N GLU A 327 -27.00 6.49 7.46
CA GLU A 327 -28.04 6.56 8.48
C GLU A 327 -28.88 5.27 8.53
N LYS A 328 -29.25 4.71 7.39
CA LYS A 328 -29.97 3.40 7.31
C LYS A 328 -29.19 2.27 7.97
N ASN A 329 -27.86 2.31 7.85
CA ASN A 329 -26.96 1.29 8.41
C ASN A 329 -26.44 1.67 9.80
N LEU A 330 -26.95 2.74 10.41
CA LEU A 330 -26.54 3.22 11.74
C LEU A 330 -25.03 3.46 11.85
N TYR A 331 -24.40 3.90 10.76
CA TYR A 331 -22.95 4.14 10.66
C TYR A 331 -22.07 2.90 10.98
N LYS A 332 -22.65 1.70 10.95
CA LYS A 332 -21.96 0.44 11.28
C LYS A 332 -21.59 -0.32 10.01
N ILE A 333 -20.29 -0.44 9.74
CA ILE A 333 -19.76 -1.13 8.56
C ILE A 333 -20.26 -2.58 8.44
N ARG A 334 -20.49 -3.26 9.57
CA ARG A 334 -21.01 -4.64 9.58
C ARG A 334 -22.38 -4.76 8.91
N HIS A 335 -23.29 -3.80 9.12
CA HIS A 335 -24.63 -3.87 8.53
C HIS A 335 -24.58 -3.75 7.00
N ILE A 336 -23.67 -2.94 6.49
CA ILE A 336 -23.41 -2.83 5.05
C ILE A 336 -22.83 -4.15 4.52
N ARG A 337 -21.86 -4.74 5.22
CA ARG A 337 -21.24 -6.03 4.85
C ARG A 337 -22.24 -7.18 4.87
N ASP A 338 -23.12 -7.25 5.87
CA ASP A 338 -24.14 -8.29 5.98
C ASP A 338 -25.10 -8.22 4.78
N ALA A 339 -25.47 -7.01 4.34
CA ALA A 339 -26.26 -6.81 3.13
C ALA A 339 -25.50 -7.24 1.85
N MET A 340 -24.18 -7.03 1.79
CA MET A 340 -23.33 -7.48 0.67
C MET A 340 -23.17 -9.01 0.64
N ALA A 341 -23.06 -9.66 1.81
CA ALA A 341 -22.80 -11.08 1.93
C ALA A 341 -24.04 -11.96 1.68
N ALA A 342 -25.25 -11.43 1.88
CA ALA A 342 -26.46 -12.23 1.96
C ALA A 342 -26.74 -13.12 0.73
N ARG A 343 -26.39 -12.72 -0.52
CA ARG A 343 -26.65 -13.52 -1.74
C ARG A 343 -25.82 -13.10 -2.96
N MET A 344 -24.50 -13.29 -2.93
CA MET A 344 -23.71 -13.29 -4.18
C MET A 344 -23.52 -14.73 -4.67
N PRO A 345 -24.32 -15.24 -5.64
CA PRO A 345 -24.07 -16.54 -6.23
C PRO A 345 -22.73 -16.50 -6.98
N ALA A 346 -22.09 -17.67 -7.06
CA ALA A 346 -20.73 -17.92 -7.50
C ALA A 346 -20.43 -17.57 -8.98
N GLU A 347 -20.58 -16.31 -9.37
CA GLU A 347 -20.03 -15.78 -10.62
C GLU A 347 -18.66 -15.16 -10.33
N GLY A 348 -17.72 -16.07 -10.06
CA GLY A 348 -16.27 -15.90 -10.23
C GLY A 348 -15.61 -14.77 -9.44
N GLY A 349 -14.97 -15.11 -8.32
CA GLY A 349 -13.96 -14.27 -7.66
C GLY A 349 -14.46 -13.56 -6.41
N THR A 350 -13.94 -14.01 -5.27
CA THR A 350 -14.36 -13.74 -3.90
C THR A 350 -14.42 -12.25 -3.52
N LEU A 351 -15.60 -11.77 -3.12
CA LEU A 351 -15.74 -10.63 -2.22
C LEU A 351 -15.68 -11.18 -0.78
N TYR A 352 -14.47 -11.22 -0.19
CA TYR A 352 -14.16 -11.57 1.20
C TYR A 352 -14.75 -12.88 1.75
N ALA A 353 -14.08 -14.01 1.50
CA ALA A 353 -14.13 -15.14 2.41
C ALA A 353 -13.04 -14.91 3.48
N GLN A 354 -13.45 -14.51 4.69
CA GLN A 354 -12.58 -14.66 5.85
C GLN A 354 -12.31 -16.16 6.03
N SER A 355 -11.06 -16.58 5.84
CA SER A 355 -10.65 -17.89 6.35
C SER A 355 -10.67 -17.82 7.88
N PRO A 356 -11.34 -18.73 8.58
CA PRO A 356 -11.18 -18.85 10.01
C PRO A 356 -9.77 -19.38 10.26
N ILE A 357 -8.88 -18.53 10.78
CA ILE A 357 -7.65 -19.00 11.41
C ILE A 357 -8.10 -19.80 12.65
N SER A 358 -8.12 -21.11 12.47
CA SER A 358 -8.24 -22.09 13.54
C SER A 358 -7.11 -21.84 14.53
N HIS A 359 -7.44 -21.30 15.70
CA HIS A 359 -6.68 -21.55 16.90
C HIS A 359 -6.63 -23.07 17.11
N ARG A 360 -5.44 -23.67 17.00
CA ARG A 360 -5.10 -24.92 17.68
C ARG A 360 -3.59 -25.11 17.75
N ALA A 361 -3.13 -25.18 19.00
CA ALA A 361 -1.85 -25.63 19.56
C ALA A 361 -0.59 -24.89 19.12
#